data_AF-A0A7V2RKX6-F1
#
_entry.id   AF-A0A7V2RKX6-F1
#
_cell.length_a   1.000
_cell.length_b   1.000
_cell.length_c   1.000
_cell.angle_alpha   90.00
_cell.angle_beta   90.00
_cell.angle_gamma   90.00
#
_symmetry.space_group_name_H-M   'P 1'
#
loop_
_entity.id
_entity.type
_entity.pdbx_description
1 polymer ?
#
loop_
_entity_poly.entity_id
_entity_poly.type
_entity_poly.pdbx_seq_one_letter_code
_entity_poly.pdbx_strand_id
1 'polypeptide(L)'
;MNNCFFIIFVAFIIFSACNKSGTDIPVIEQPPVTADTIYYNENPIMYCGMAVGQKSVYVLLEGRHYYDTSVVDDFDYLPDTLVVEIIGEDEHGFLVKEYLTEGSDISLFQSYFVPDSSYQYYLKIEDGFLHFFDFEDEFYIKSSLFWGWEDSLDLNLFAQEVDIVGWKTTFPYCECEQMGYDPSFDLLGITYDDLNISIRNTDMQMDLPGTTFMYSNNYGMIRSSHYSWWTQSGYGWDLLGVQ
;
A
#
# COMPACT_ATOMS: atom_id res chain seq x y z
N MET A 1 -59.19 46.07 -11.57
CA MET A 1 -59.93 45.99 -10.30
C MET A 1 -60.03 44.52 -9.92
N ASN A 2 -59.35 44.12 -8.84
CA ASN A 2 -59.84 43.19 -7.82
C ASN A 2 -58.71 42.92 -6.81
N ASN A 3 -58.90 43.48 -5.61
CA ASN A 3 -58.24 43.12 -4.37
C ASN A 3 -58.72 41.74 -3.92
N CYS A 4 -57.87 40.97 -3.22
CA CYS A 4 -58.21 40.17 -2.03
C CYS A 4 -56.88 39.63 -1.44
N PHE A 5 -56.39 40.18 -0.34
CA PHE A 5 -56.64 39.79 1.06
C PHE A 5 -56.07 38.43 1.49
N PHE A 6 -54.94 38.53 2.20
CA PHE A 6 -54.47 37.76 3.37
C PHE A 6 -55.24 36.51 3.82
N ILE A 7 -54.52 35.39 3.96
CA ILE A 7 -54.67 34.45 5.09
C ILE A 7 -53.28 34.03 5.58
N ILE A 8 -53.00 34.33 6.85
CA ILE A 8 -51.89 33.84 7.66
C ILE A 8 -52.23 32.40 8.08
N PHE A 9 -51.32 31.45 7.89
CA PHE A 9 -51.34 30.17 8.61
C PHE A 9 -50.10 30.08 9.51
N VAL A 10 -50.36 30.22 10.81
CA VAL A 10 -49.44 29.86 11.90
C VAL A 10 -49.48 28.34 12.02
N ALA A 11 -48.33 27.68 11.87
CA ALA A 11 -48.12 26.33 12.35
C ALA A 11 -46.97 26.37 13.37
N PHE A 12 -47.33 26.02 14.60
CA PHE A 12 -46.49 26.01 15.79
C PHE A 12 -46.18 24.54 16.13
N ILE A 13 -44.98 24.30 16.68
CA ILE A 13 -44.51 23.09 17.39
C ILE A 13 -44.22 21.90 16.44
N ILE A 14 -43.08 21.20 16.49
CA ILE A 14 -42.47 20.55 17.66
C ILE A 14 -40.94 20.47 17.55
N PHE A 15 -40.32 20.70 18.70
CA PHE A 15 -38.92 20.47 19.05
C PHE A 15 -38.37 19.12 18.55
N SER A 16 -37.16 19.14 18.00
CA SER A 16 -36.21 18.03 18.16
C SER A 16 -34.90 18.61 18.66
N ALA A 17 -34.77 18.65 19.99
CA ALA A 17 -33.48 18.69 20.64
C ALA A 17 -32.82 17.32 20.43
N CYS A 18 -31.82 17.26 19.55
CA CYS A 18 -30.95 16.09 19.47
C CYS A 18 -29.82 16.29 20.48
N ASN A 19 -29.93 15.60 21.62
CA ASN A 19 -28.87 15.47 22.60
C ASN A 19 -27.67 14.75 21.95
N LYS A 20 -26.49 15.39 21.95
CA LYS A 20 -25.21 14.70 21.79
C LYS A 20 -24.93 13.90 23.07
N SER A 21 -25.48 12.69 23.17
CA SER A 21 -24.93 11.65 24.03
C SER A 21 -23.86 10.91 23.23
N GLY A 22 -22.66 10.81 23.80
CA GLY A 22 -21.54 10.11 23.20
C GLY A 22 -21.95 8.73 22.73
N THR A 23 -21.72 8.48 21.45
CA THR A 23 -21.68 7.13 20.89
C THR A 23 -20.30 6.60 21.21
N ASP A 24 -20.21 5.78 22.25
CA ASP A 24 -19.21 4.73 22.30
C ASP A 24 -19.42 3.89 21.03
N ILE A 25 -18.58 4.13 20.03
CA ILE A 25 -18.51 3.26 18.86
C ILE A 25 -18.02 1.93 19.42
N PRO A 26 -18.78 0.84 19.29
CA PRO A 26 -18.26 -0.46 19.68
C PRO A 26 -17.00 -0.69 18.86
N VAL A 27 -15.87 -0.86 19.56
CA VAL A 27 -14.66 -1.43 18.96
C VAL A 27 -15.11 -2.80 18.47
N ILE A 28 -15.28 -2.92 17.16
CA ILE A 28 -15.47 -4.23 16.54
C ILE A 28 -14.12 -4.90 16.72
N GLU A 29 -14.02 -5.80 17.71
CA GLU A 29 -12.87 -6.69 17.81
C GLU A 29 -12.82 -7.48 16.51
N GLN A 30 -11.90 -7.09 15.62
CA GLN A 30 -11.66 -7.83 14.40
C GLN A 30 -11.14 -9.21 14.81
N PRO A 31 -11.69 -10.30 14.25
CA PRO A 31 -11.16 -11.62 14.51
C PRO A 31 -9.68 -11.61 14.13
N PRO A 32 -8.79 -12.22 14.93
CA PRO A 32 -7.39 -12.33 14.55
C PRO A 32 -7.34 -12.97 13.16
N VAL A 33 -6.53 -12.42 12.26
CA VAL A 33 -6.20 -13.07 10.99
C VAL A 33 -5.54 -14.39 11.36
N THR A 34 -6.32 -15.48 11.37
CA THR A 34 -5.80 -16.81 11.67
C THR A 34 -5.12 -17.35 10.43
N ALA A 35 -4.07 -18.15 10.63
CA ALA A 35 -3.31 -18.81 9.56
C ALA A 35 -4.18 -19.62 8.58
N ASP A 36 -5.41 -19.99 9.01
CA ASP A 36 -6.39 -20.74 8.23
C ASP A 36 -7.14 -19.88 7.18
N THR A 37 -6.96 -18.56 7.17
CA THR A 37 -7.57 -17.61 6.21
C THR A 37 -6.56 -16.87 5.33
N ILE A 38 -5.28 -17.22 5.44
CA ILE A 38 -4.23 -16.64 4.58
C ILE A 38 -4.31 -17.33 3.20
N TYR A 39 -4.66 -16.56 2.18
CA TYR A 39 -4.50 -16.98 0.79
C TYR A 39 -3.01 -17.09 0.47
N TYR A 40 -2.51 -18.31 0.29
CA TYR A 40 -1.13 -18.51 -0.12
C TYR A 40 -0.97 -18.26 -1.62
N ASN A 41 0.14 -17.62 -1.98
CA ASN A 41 0.52 -17.43 -3.37
C ASN A 41 1.07 -18.75 -3.95
N GLU A 42 0.30 -19.44 -4.80
CA GLU A 42 0.76 -20.69 -5.44
C GLU A 42 1.85 -20.44 -6.51
N ASN A 43 1.88 -19.24 -7.10
CA ASN A 43 2.82 -18.85 -8.15
C ASN A 43 3.10 -17.35 -8.08
N PRO A 44 3.82 -16.87 -7.05
CA PRO A 44 4.10 -15.44 -6.85
C PRO A 44 4.86 -14.85 -8.04
N ILE A 45 4.76 -13.53 -8.20
CA ILE A 45 5.63 -12.79 -9.12
C ILE A 45 7.03 -12.76 -8.53
N MET A 46 7.94 -13.50 -9.15
CA MET A 46 9.38 -13.45 -8.86
C MET A 46 10.07 -12.66 -9.95
N TYR A 47 10.96 -11.73 -9.61
CA TYR A 47 11.68 -10.94 -10.61
C TYR A 47 12.66 -11.81 -11.40
N CYS A 48 13.30 -12.80 -10.77
CA CYS A 48 14.06 -13.83 -11.47
C CYS A 48 13.09 -14.84 -12.11
N GLY A 49 12.81 -14.65 -13.39
CA GLY A 49 11.90 -15.53 -14.12
C GLY A 49 10.44 -15.09 -14.03
N MET A 50 10.21 -13.78 -14.17
CA MET A 50 8.87 -13.26 -14.43
C MET A 50 8.22 -13.99 -15.61
N ALA A 51 6.94 -14.35 -15.46
CA ALA A 51 6.18 -15.05 -16.48
C ALA A 51 4.69 -14.74 -16.39
N VAL A 52 4.01 -14.76 -17.53
CA VAL A 52 2.55 -14.64 -17.61
C VAL A 52 1.86 -15.72 -16.76
N GLY A 53 0.88 -15.29 -15.97
CA GLY A 53 0.14 -16.14 -15.04
C GLY A 53 0.70 -16.19 -13.62
N GLN A 54 1.82 -15.50 -13.32
CA GLN A 54 2.24 -15.26 -11.95
C GLN A 54 1.31 -14.26 -11.25
N LYS A 55 1.09 -14.49 -9.96
CA LYS A 55 0.15 -13.76 -9.12
C LYS A 55 0.68 -13.62 -7.71
N SER A 56 0.79 -12.37 -7.24
CA SER A 56 1.10 -12.02 -5.86
C SER A 56 -0.12 -11.38 -5.20
N VAL A 57 -0.51 -11.92 -4.04
CA VAL A 57 -1.56 -11.38 -3.18
C VAL A 57 -0.91 -10.75 -1.95
N TYR A 58 -1.38 -9.57 -1.58
CA TYR A 58 -0.91 -8.79 -0.46
C TYR A 58 -2.04 -8.51 0.52
N VAL A 59 -1.70 -8.34 1.79
CA VAL A 59 -2.60 -7.84 2.85
C VAL A 59 -2.26 -6.40 3.18
N LEU A 60 -3.29 -5.59 3.43
CA LEU A 60 -3.12 -4.20 3.82
C LEU A 60 -2.60 -4.11 5.26
N LEU A 61 -1.58 -3.29 5.43
CA LEU A 61 -1.02 -2.87 6.71
C LEU A 61 -1.30 -1.38 6.90
N GLU A 62 -1.73 -0.96 8.10
CA GLU A 62 -1.78 0.43 8.53
C GLU A 62 -0.73 0.65 9.61
N GLY A 63 0.21 1.56 9.38
CA GLY A 63 1.31 1.85 10.28
C GLY A 63 1.23 3.23 10.93
N ARG A 64 1.74 3.37 12.16
CA ARG A 64 1.75 4.62 12.92
C ARG A 64 3.13 4.93 13.53
N HIS A 65 3.30 6.19 13.93
CA HIS A 65 4.50 6.73 14.56
C HIS A 65 5.80 6.58 13.75
N TYR A 66 5.76 6.68 12.42
CA TYR A 66 6.87 6.30 11.52
C TYR A 66 8.29 6.74 11.93
N TYR A 67 8.49 7.95 12.49
CA TYR A 67 9.82 8.42 12.89
C TYR A 67 10.20 8.13 14.35
N ASP A 68 9.26 7.65 15.16
CA ASP A 68 9.54 7.26 16.54
C ASP A 68 10.19 5.89 16.57
N THR A 69 11.52 5.88 16.66
CA THR A 69 12.32 4.64 16.75
C THR A 69 12.11 3.90 18.07
N SER A 70 11.43 4.48 19.06
CA SER A 70 11.06 3.80 20.31
C SER A 70 9.76 3.01 20.20
N VAL A 71 9.00 3.21 19.11
CA VAL A 71 7.72 2.54 18.82
C VAL A 71 7.83 1.83 17.47
N VAL A 72 8.09 0.52 17.50
CA VAL A 72 8.30 -0.30 16.29
C VAL A 72 7.06 -1.11 15.89
N ASP A 73 6.26 -1.54 16.87
CA ASP A 73 5.12 -2.46 16.67
C ASP A 73 3.75 -1.76 16.74
N ASP A 74 3.66 -0.51 16.28
CA ASP A 74 2.38 0.19 16.16
C ASP A 74 1.89 0.18 14.71
N PHE A 75 1.30 -0.96 14.35
CA PHE A 75 0.64 -1.19 13.08
C PHE A 75 -0.46 -2.25 13.24
N ASP A 76 -1.43 -2.23 12.34
CA ASP A 76 -2.51 -3.21 12.25
C ASP A 76 -2.59 -3.78 10.83
N TYR A 77 -2.95 -5.05 10.71
CA TYR A 77 -3.38 -5.59 9.42
C TYR A 77 -4.88 -5.40 9.25
N LEU A 78 -5.27 -4.96 8.05
CA LEU A 78 -6.65 -4.80 7.64
C LEU A 78 -7.05 -5.95 6.71
N PRO A 79 -8.34 -6.31 6.63
CA PRO A 79 -8.80 -7.46 5.86
C PRO A 79 -8.70 -7.26 4.34
N ASP A 80 -8.40 -6.05 3.88
CA ASP A 80 -8.22 -5.70 2.49
C ASP A 80 -7.05 -6.47 1.87
N THR A 81 -7.26 -6.99 0.67
CA THR A 81 -6.21 -7.68 -0.07
C THR A 81 -6.08 -7.15 -1.48
N LEU A 82 -4.82 -6.92 -1.88
CA LEU A 82 -4.42 -6.49 -3.20
C LEU A 82 -3.92 -7.69 -3.99
N VAL A 83 -4.36 -7.84 -5.23
CA VAL A 83 -3.87 -8.85 -6.16
C VAL A 83 -3.13 -8.18 -7.30
N VAL A 84 -1.94 -8.69 -7.58
CA VAL A 84 -1.08 -8.28 -8.69
C VAL A 84 -0.82 -9.49 -9.56
N GLU A 85 -1.13 -9.39 -10.86
CA GLU A 85 -1.06 -10.51 -11.80
C GLU A 85 -0.36 -10.10 -13.10
N ILE A 86 0.57 -10.92 -13.58
CA ILE A 86 1.14 -10.77 -14.92
C ILE A 86 0.16 -11.37 -15.92
N ILE A 87 -0.51 -10.52 -16.70
CA ILE A 87 -1.57 -10.90 -17.63
C ILE A 87 -1.13 -10.97 -19.10
N GLY A 88 0.07 -10.47 -19.40
CA GLY A 88 0.62 -10.49 -20.76
C GLY A 88 2.10 -10.15 -20.80
N GLU A 89 2.71 -10.38 -21.95
CA GLU A 89 4.09 -10.00 -22.25
C GLU A 89 4.14 -9.54 -23.71
N ASP A 90 4.77 -8.39 -23.97
CA ASP A 90 4.99 -7.85 -25.31
C ASP A 90 6.35 -7.15 -25.43
N GLU A 91 6.56 -6.36 -26.48
CA GLU A 91 7.83 -5.67 -26.75
C GLU A 91 8.22 -4.64 -25.67
N HIS A 92 7.27 -4.24 -24.81
CA HIS A 92 7.50 -3.30 -23.73
C HIS A 92 7.82 -3.96 -22.39
N GLY A 93 7.53 -5.26 -22.24
CA GLY A 93 7.74 -6.01 -21.01
C GLY A 93 6.48 -6.78 -20.60
N PHE A 94 6.32 -6.96 -19.29
CA PHE A 94 5.22 -7.68 -18.69
C PHE A 94 4.07 -6.74 -18.35
N LEU A 95 2.90 -6.99 -18.95
CA LEU A 95 1.68 -6.27 -18.59
C LEU A 95 1.15 -6.83 -17.27
N VAL A 96 1.05 -5.96 -16.28
CA VAL A 96 0.58 -6.27 -14.94
C VAL A 96 -0.81 -5.70 -14.73
N LYS A 97 -1.66 -6.47 -14.09
CA LYS A 97 -2.97 -6.05 -13.59
C LYS A 97 -2.97 -6.05 -12.08
N GLU A 98 -3.43 -4.95 -11.50
CA GLU A 98 -3.59 -4.77 -10.06
C GLU A 98 -5.06 -4.53 -9.72
N TYR A 99 -5.57 -5.20 -8.68
CA TYR A 99 -6.96 -5.03 -8.24
C TYR A 99 -7.17 -5.46 -6.78
N LEU A 100 -8.14 -4.86 -6.10
CA LEU A 100 -8.58 -5.30 -4.77
C LEU A 100 -9.59 -6.46 -4.88
N THR A 101 -9.59 -7.35 -3.89
CA THR A 101 -10.57 -8.44 -3.81
C THR A 101 -11.93 -7.97 -3.33
N GLU A 102 -12.96 -8.79 -3.58
CA GLU A 102 -14.31 -8.56 -3.07
C GLU A 102 -14.30 -8.48 -1.53
N GLY A 103 -14.91 -7.42 -1.00
CA GLY A 103 -14.96 -7.17 0.45
C GLY A 103 -13.87 -6.25 0.99
N SER A 104 -12.87 -5.89 0.17
CA SER A 104 -11.93 -4.81 0.51
C SER A 104 -12.70 -3.48 0.57
N ASP A 105 -12.53 -2.73 1.66
CA ASP A 105 -13.10 -1.40 1.90
C ASP A 105 -11.98 -0.43 2.34
N ILE A 106 -11.26 0.05 1.35
CA ILE A 106 -10.22 1.08 1.50
C ILE A 106 -10.78 2.50 1.71
N SER A 107 -12.05 2.66 2.11
CA SER A 107 -12.69 3.98 2.27
C SER A 107 -11.92 4.94 3.18
N LEU A 108 -11.07 4.41 4.07
CA LEU A 108 -10.18 5.17 4.94
C LEU A 108 -9.03 5.88 4.17
N PHE A 109 -8.67 5.37 2.99
CA PHE A 109 -7.55 5.86 2.16
C PHE A 109 -8.03 6.50 0.85
N GLN A 110 -9.35 6.63 0.66
CA GLN A 110 -9.97 7.33 -0.45
C GLN A 110 -9.58 8.81 -0.43
N SER A 111 -8.58 9.16 -1.22
CA SER A 111 -8.65 10.47 -1.86
C SER A 111 -8.35 10.46 -3.35
N TYR A 112 -7.53 9.55 -3.91
CA TYR A 112 -7.17 9.70 -5.33
C TYR A 112 -6.78 8.45 -6.14
N PHE A 113 -6.51 7.27 -5.54
CA PHE A 113 -5.56 6.35 -6.19
C PHE A 113 -5.96 4.89 -6.36
N VAL A 114 -7.15 4.48 -5.92
CA VAL A 114 -7.57 3.09 -6.14
C VAL A 114 -8.70 3.08 -7.16
N PRO A 115 -8.49 2.48 -8.35
CA PRO A 115 -9.55 2.36 -9.34
C PRO A 115 -10.69 1.53 -8.79
N ASP A 116 -11.91 1.87 -9.18
CA ASP A 116 -13.14 1.15 -8.83
C ASP A 116 -13.16 -0.34 -9.29
N SER A 117 -12.12 -0.84 -9.98
CA SER A 117 -12.08 -2.22 -10.47
C SER A 117 -10.69 -2.83 -10.71
N SER A 118 -9.80 -2.17 -11.47
CA SER A 118 -8.42 -2.64 -11.69
C SER A 118 -7.56 -1.57 -12.35
N TYR A 119 -6.26 -1.59 -12.08
CA TYR A 119 -5.24 -0.77 -12.72
C TYR A 119 -4.29 -1.66 -13.53
N GLN A 120 -3.66 -1.12 -14.58
CA GLN A 120 -2.66 -1.83 -15.38
C GLN A 120 -1.43 -0.97 -15.59
N TYR A 121 -0.26 -1.61 -15.58
CA TYR A 121 1.04 -0.98 -15.83
C TYR A 121 2.01 -2.04 -16.34
N TYR A 122 3.19 -1.63 -16.78
CA TYR A 122 4.23 -2.54 -17.26
C TYR A 122 5.34 -2.70 -16.24
N LEU A 123 5.89 -3.91 -16.19
CA LEU A 123 7.15 -4.23 -15.55
C LEU A 123 8.17 -4.65 -16.60
N LYS A 124 9.40 -4.14 -16.52
CA LYS A 124 10.48 -4.53 -17.42
C LYS A 124 11.78 -4.66 -16.64
N ILE A 125 12.47 -5.80 -16.82
CA ILE A 125 13.83 -5.96 -16.28
C ILE A 125 14.84 -5.63 -17.38
N GLU A 126 15.70 -4.65 -17.12
CA GLU A 126 16.75 -4.22 -18.03
C GLU A 126 17.97 -3.77 -17.21
N ASP A 127 19.17 -4.21 -17.62
CA ASP A 127 20.45 -3.83 -16.99
C ASP A 127 20.54 -4.01 -15.46
N GLY A 128 19.81 -4.98 -14.91
CA GLY A 128 19.77 -5.24 -13.47
C GLY A 128 18.78 -4.37 -12.69
N PHE A 129 17.92 -3.62 -13.38
CA PHE A 129 16.86 -2.82 -12.78
C PHE A 129 15.49 -3.37 -13.15
N LEU A 130 14.53 -3.27 -12.24
CA LEU A 130 13.11 -3.41 -12.51
C LEU A 130 12.52 -2.04 -12.77
N HIS A 131 12.15 -1.75 -14.01
CA HIS A 131 11.40 -0.58 -14.40
C HIS A 131 9.89 -0.83 -14.27
N PHE A 132 9.16 0.18 -13.81
CA PHE A 132 7.70 0.18 -13.76
C PHE A 132 7.13 1.49 -14.31
N PHE A 133 6.15 1.41 -15.20
CA PHE A 133 5.63 2.57 -15.93
C PHE A 133 4.24 2.31 -16.52
N ASP A 134 3.53 3.40 -16.87
CA ASP A 134 2.20 3.38 -17.49
C ASP A 134 2.26 4.08 -18.86
N PHE A 135 1.99 3.36 -19.95
CA PHE A 135 2.02 3.96 -21.29
C PHE A 135 0.94 4.99 -21.56
N GLU A 136 -0.17 4.95 -20.83
CA GLU A 136 -1.26 5.90 -21.01
C GLU A 136 -1.04 7.19 -20.21
N ASP A 137 -0.17 7.16 -19.19
CA ASP A 137 0.07 8.26 -18.26
C ASP A 137 1.58 8.42 -18.00
N GLU A 138 2.27 9.15 -18.89
CA GLU A 138 3.74 9.35 -18.91
C GLU A 138 4.33 9.96 -17.61
N PHE A 139 3.50 10.38 -16.65
CA PHE A 139 3.96 11.12 -15.48
C PHE A 139 3.68 10.42 -14.15
N TYR A 140 2.73 9.49 -14.09
CA TYR A 140 2.29 8.97 -12.81
C TYR A 140 1.72 7.57 -12.88
N ILE A 141 2.33 6.65 -12.13
CA ILE A 141 1.80 5.31 -11.95
C ILE A 141 0.79 5.30 -10.78
N LYS A 142 -0.42 4.78 -11.01
CA LYS A 142 -1.50 4.68 -10.01
C LYS A 142 -1.52 3.33 -9.30
N SER A 143 -0.35 2.69 -9.17
CA SER A 143 -0.21 1.42 -8.47
C SER A 143 -0.20 1.64 -6.96
N SER A 144 -0.84 0.74 -6.23
CA SER A 144 -0.78 0.69 -4.77
C SER A 144 0.56 0.15 -4.29
N LEU A 145 1.25 -0.65 -5.12
CA LEU A 145 2.61 -1.10 -4.85
C LEU A 145 3.65 -0.05 -5.25
N PHE A 146 3.49 0.61 -6.40
CA PHE A 146 4.45 1.59 -6.90
C PHE A 146 3.79 2.97 -6.90
N TRP A 147 4.17 3.80 -5.93
CA TRP A 147 3.68 5.16 -5.82
C TRP A 147 4.74 6.15 -6.28
N GLY A 148 4.31 7.16 -7.04
CA GLY A 148 5.16 8.24 -7.49
C GLY A 148 5.35 8.24 -9.00
N TRP A 149 6.50 8.74 -9.42
CA TRP A 149 6.83 8.90 -10.83
C TRP A 149 7.34 7.58 -11.39
N GLU A 150 7.40 7.46 -12.72
CA GLU A 150 8.07 6.33 -13.36
C GLU A 150 9.49 6.20 -12.79
N ASP A 151 9.83 5.01 -12.31
CA ASP A 151 11.10 4.78 -11.64
C ASP A 151 11.52 3.31 -11.82
N SER A 152 12.62 2.96 -11.18
CA SER A 152 13.24 1.66 -11.26
C SER A 152 13.75 1.19 -9.90
N LEU A 153 13.77 -0.11 -9.66
CA LEU A 153 14.39 -0.73 -8.49
C LEU A 153 15.67 -1.46 -8.90
N ASP A 154 16.79 -1.20 -8.23
CA ASP A 154 18.03 -1.95 -8.45
C ASP A 154 17.89 -3.37 -7.89
N LEU A 155 17.99 -4.37 -8.75
CA LEU A 155 17.86 -5.78 -8.37
C LEU A 155 19.17 -6.37 -7.85
N ASN A 156 20.27 -5.61 -7.86
CA ASN A 156 21.51 -6.02 -7.21
C ASN A 156 21.40 -5.83 -5.70
N LEU A 157 21.95 -6.77 -4.93
CA LEU A 157 21.94 -6.67 -3.47
C LEU A 157 22.69 -5.41 -3.01
N PHE A 158 22.04 -4.61 -2.16
CA PHE A 158 22.67 -3.42 -1.60
C PHE A 158 23.80 -3.77 -0.62
N ALA A 159 24.68 -2.81 -0.36
CA ALA A 159 25.88 -3.05 0.45
C ALA A 159 25.68 -2.84 1.96
N GLN A 160 24.66 -2.08 2.36
CA GLN A 160 24.43 -1.72 3.76
C GLN A 160 23.40 -2.66 4.38
N GLU A 161 23.80 -3.41 5.40
CA GLU A 161 22.87 -4.19 6.21
C GLU A 161 21.96 -3.25 7.03
N VAL A 162 20.67 -3.55 7.09
CA VAL A 162 19.65 -2.83 7.85
C VAL A 162 18.62 -3.84 8.35
N ASP A 163 18.11 -3.63 9.56
CA ASP A 163 17.05 -4.47 10.10
C ASP A 163 15.68 -3.87 9.77
N ILE A 164 14.73 -4.74 9.44
CA ILE A 164 13.31 -4.40 9.43
C ILE A 164 12.71 -4.62 10.82
N VAL A 165 12.10 -3.58 11.39
CA VAL A 165 11.50 -3.60 12.73
C VAL A 165 10.04 -3.17 12.66
N GLY A 166 9.13 -4.11 12.89
CA GLY A 166 7.69 -3.92 12.69
C GLY A 166 7.37 -3.54 11.24
N TRP A 167 6.85 -2.33 11.04
CA TRP A 167 6.53 -1.80 9.71
C TRP A 167 7.59 -0.84 9.12
N LYS A 168 8.76 -0.75 9.76
CA LYS A 168 9.80 0.25 9.48
C LYS A 168 11.18 -0.40 9.38
N THR A 169 12.23 0.43 9.30
CA THR A 169 13.63 -0.02 9.28
C THR A 169 14.43 0.66 10.39
N THR A 170 15.65 0.19 10.64
CA THR A 170 16.58 0.85 11.57
C THR A 170 17.34 2.03 10.95
N PHE A 171 17.03 2.42 9.69
CA PHE A 171 17.58 3.65 9.12
C PHE A 171 17.16 4.88 9.95
N PRO A 172 18.08 5.81 10.21
CA PRO A 172 17.70 7.09 10.79
C PRO A 172 16.87 7.87 9.76
N TYR A 173 15.85 8.57 10.25
CA TYR A 173 15.03 9.42 9.39
C TYR A 173 15.87 10.46 8.63
N CYS A 174 15.60 10.56 7.33
CA CYS A 174 15.96 11.69 6.49
C CYS A 174 14.89 11.89 5.41
N GLU A 175 14.81 13.11 4.87
CA GLU A 175 14.11 13.43 3.62
C GLU A 175 15.03 13.14 2.43
N CYS A 176 15.52 11.91 2.35
CA CYS A 176 16.51 11.48 1.37
C CYS A 176 16.29 10.03 0.94
N GLU A 177 17.05 9.58 -0.05
CA GLU A 177 17.08 8.17 -0.43
C GLU A 177 18.02 7.38 0.46
N GLN A 178 17.57 6.21 0.91
CA GLN A 178 18.37 5.25 1.66
C GLN A 178 18.18 3.87 1.06
N MET A 179 19.28 3.14 0.91
CA MET A 179 19.29 1.80 0.34
C MET A 179 20.09 0.88 1.26
N GLY A 180 19.54 -0.29 1.52
CA GLY A 180 20.18 -1.32 2.34
C GLY A 180 19.53 -2.67 2.12
N TYR A 181 20.01 -3.71 2.78
CA TYR A 181 19.41 -5.03 2.70
C TYR A 181 19.25 -5.67 4.07
N ASP A 182 18.25 -6.52 4.21
CA ASP A 182 18.06 -7.39 5.38
C ASP A 182 18.43 -8.84 4.96
N PRO A 183 19.39 -9.49 5.64
CA PRO A 183 19.83 -10.84 5.28
C PRO A 183 18.79 -11.92 5.62
N SER A 184 17.81 -11.64 6.49
CA SER A 184 16.86 -12.64 6.98
C SER A 184 15.65 -11.96 7.63
N PHE A 185 14.65 -11.63 6.81
CA PHE A 185 13.42 -10.99 7.29
C PHE A 185 12.27 -12.00 7.42
N ASP A 186 11.65 -12.07 8.59
CA ASP A 186 10.45 -12.86 8.83
C ASP A 186 9.17 -12.02 8.63
N LEU A 187 8.36 -12.40 7.66
CA LEU A 187 7.04 -11.81 7.43
C LEU A 187 5.98 -12.90 7.35
N LEU A 188 4.97 -12.81 8.22
CA LEU A 188 3.83 -13.72 8.28
C LEU A 188 4.22 -15.21 8.34
N GLY A 189 5.34 -15.51 9.01
CA GLY A 189 5.84 -16.88 9.19
C GLY A 189 6.70 -17.40 8.04
N ILE A 190 7.05 -16.57 7.07
CA ILE A 190 8.01 -16.88 6.00
C ILE A 190 9.27 -16.04 6.18
N THR A 191 10.41 -16.71 6.10
CA THR A 191 11.73 -16.07 6.09
C THR A 191 12.13 -15.76 4.66
N TYR A 192 12.51 -14.52 4.42
CA TYR A 192 13.02 -14.02 3.15
C TYR A 192 14.47 -13.62 3.31
N ASP A 193 15.34 -14.25 2.54
CA ASP A 193 16.77 -13.97 2.55
C ASP A 193 17.12 -12.84 1.57
N ASP A 194 18.13 -12.04 1.91
CA ASP A 194 18.73 -11.02 1.04
C ASP A 194 17.71 -10.03 0.44
N LEU A 195 16.86 -9.42 1.28
CA LEU A 195 15.88 -8.43 0.84
C LEU A 195 16.50 -7.06 0.65
N ASN A 196 16.45 -6.53 -0.56
CA ASN A 196 16.70 -5.13 -0.84
C ASN A 196 15.62 -4.24 -0.23
N ILE A 197 16.07 -3.13 0.36
CA ILE A 197 15.24 -2.12 0.99
C ILE A 197 15.61 -0.77 0.35
N SER A 198 14.63 -0.12 -0.27
CA SER A 198 14.77 1.20 -0.88
C SER A 198 13.78 2.15 -0.24
N ILE A 199 14.27 3.13 0.50
CA ILE A 199 13.48 4.23 1.09
C ILE A 199 13.65 5.45 0.19
N ARG A 200 12.53 6.04 -0.25
CA ARG A 200 12.52 7.28 -1.03
C ARG A 200 11.69 8.33 -0.31
N ASN A 201 12.39 9.20 0.43
CA ASN A 201 11.79 10.29 1.18
C ASN A 201 12.11 11.67 0.61
N THR A 202 12.73 11.75 -0.56
CA THR A 202 13.07 13.03 -1.19
C THR A 202 11.82 13.88 -1.44
N ASP A 203 10.73 13.25 -1.85
CA ASP A 203 9.46 13.92 -2.15
C ASP A 203 8.81 14.54 -0.90
N MET A 204 9.16 14.05 0.29
CA MET A 204 8.67 14.58 1.56
C MET A 204 9.10 16.03 1.82
N GLN A 205 10.20 16.48 1.19
CA GLN A 205 10.62 17.89 1.22
C GLN A 205 9.57 18.84 0.60
N MET A 206 8.68 18.30 -0.23
CA MET A 206 7.64 19.03 -0.96
C MET A 206 6.24 18.63 -0.52
N ASP A 207 6.10 18.15 0.73
CA ASP A 207 4.84 17.70 1.33
C ASP A 207 4.17 16.50 0.64
N LEU A 208 4.94 15.73 -0.12
CA LEU A 208 4.48 14.47 -0.71
C LEU A 208 4.78 13.28 0.24
N PRO A 209 4.11 12.14 0.07
CA PRO A 209 4.42 10.89 0.76
C PRO A 209 5.88 10.45 0.61
N GLY A 210 6.39 9.77 1.65
CA GLY A 210 7.58 8.94 1.55
C GLY A 210 7.20 7.50 1.22
N THR A 211 8.15 6.75 0.64
CA THR A 211 7.92 5.36 0.25
C THR A 211 9.04 4.44 0.74
N THR A 212 8.68 3.19 1.04
CA THR A 212 9.62 2.11 1.34
C THR A 212 9.25 0.90 0.50
N PHE A 213 10.21 0.38 -0.27
CA PHE A 213 10.10 -0.87 -1.01
C PHE A 213 11.01 -1.91 -0.37
N MET A 214 10.48 -3.10 -0.11
CA MET A 214 11.22 -4.27 0.34
C MET A 214 11.00 -5.39 -0.67
N TYR A 215 12.08 -5.82 -1.33
CA TYR A 215 11.98 -6.69 -2.50
C TYR A 215 13.25 -7.51 -2.67
N SER A 216 13.18 -8.54 -3.51
CA SER A 216 14.37 -9.24 -3.98
C SER A 216 14.14 -9.80 -5.37
N ASN A 217 15.23 -10.21 -6.01
CA ASN A 217 15.14 -10.89 -7.29
C ASN A 217 14.35 -12.21 -7.15
N ASN A 218 14.57 -12.95 -6.06
CA ASN A 218 14.04 -14.30 -5.86
C ASN A 218 12.58 -14.33 -5.40
N TYR A 219 12.11 -13.27 -4.74
CA TYR A 219 10.79 -13.25 -4.11
C TYR A 219 9.87 -12.15 -4.65
N GLY A 220 10.37 -11.26 -5.52
CA GLY A 220 9.61 -10.11 -6.00
C GLY A 220 9.43 -9.04 -4.92
N MET A 221 8.32 -8.30 -4.97
CA MET A 221 7.95 -7.31 -3.96
C MET A 221 7.37 -8.00 -2.72
N ILE A 222 8.01 -7.81 -1.57
CA ILE A 222 7.59 -8.35 -0.27
C ILE A 222 6.73 -7.36 0.51
N ARG A 223 7.17 -6.09 0.57
CA ARG A 223 6.42 -5.00 1.19
C ARG A 223 6.61 -3.73 0.38
N SER A 224 5.50 -3.05 0.10
CA SER A 224 5.51 -1.65 -0.30
C SER A 224 4.79 -0.82 0.76
N SER A 225 5.31 0.34 1.13
CA SER A 225 4.67 1.20 2.12
C SER A 225 4.78 2.67 1.77
N HIS A 226 3.74 3.42 2.08
CA HIS A 226 3.57 4.85 1.83
C HIS A 226 3.16 5.55 3.11
N TYR A 227 3.82 6.65 3.45
CA TYR A 227 3.59 7.33 4.72
C TYR A 227 3.75 8.84 4.61
N SER A 228 3.07 9.56 5.51
CA SER A 228 3.11 11.02 5.54
C SER A 228 3.96 11.53 6.70
N TRP A 229 4.80 12.52 6.42
CA TRP A 229 5.54 13.28 7.44
C TRP A 229 4.61 13.84 8.52
N TRP A 230 3.51 14.44 8.09
CA TRP A 230 2.62 15.23 8.94
C TRP A 230 1.84 14.40 9.95
N THR A 231 1.41 13.21 9.55
CA THR A 231 0.62 12.32 10.40
C THR A 231 1.48 11.27 11.11
N GLN A 232 2.70 11.01 10.59
CA GLN A 232 3.53 9.86 10.96
C GLN A 232 2.82 8.52 10.78
N SER A 233 1.76 8.50 9.99
CA SER A 233 0.99 7.30 9.67
C SER A 233 1.10 7.01 8.20
N GLY A 234 0.90 5.75 7.85
CA GLY A 234 0.97 5.26 6.51
C GLY A 234 0.22 3.97 6.34
N TYR A 235 0.30 3.45 5.13
CA TYR A 235 -0.21 2.13 4.79
C TYR A 235 0.83 1.38 3.98
N GLY A 236 0.70 0.07 3.95
CA GLY A 236 1.55 -0.80 3.14
C GLY A 236 0.85 -2.05 2.70
N TRP A 237 1.49 -2.78 1.81
CA TRP A 237 1.01 -4.02 1.25
C TRP A 237 2.05 -5.09 1.49
N ASP A 238 1.72 -6.06 2.33
CA ASP A 238 2.59 -7.15 2.72
C ASP A 238 2.23 -8.41 1.97
N LEU A 239 3.24 -9.05 1.37
CA LEU A 239 3.04 -10.27 0.61
C LEU A 239 2.46 -11.36 1.52
N LEU A 240 1.28 -11.86 1.16
CA LEU A 240 0.77 -13.08 1.76
C LEU A 240 1.64 -14.24 1.30
N GLY A 241 2.06 -15.07 2.24
CA GLY A 241 3.12 -16.04 2.00
C GLY A 241 2.89 -17.03 0.85
N VAL A 242 3.98 -17.66 0.41
CA VAL A 242 4.02 -18.76 -0.57
C VAL A 242 4.13 -20.07 0.21
N GLN A 243 3.27 -21.06 -0.05
CA GLN A 243 3.41 -22.41 0.51
C GLN A 243 4.11 -23.34 -0.46
#